data_AF-A0A954KJU5-F1
#
_entry.id   AF-A0A954KJU5-F1
#
_cell.length_a   1.000
_cell.length_b   1.000
_cell.length_c   1.000
_cell.angle_alpha   90.00
_cell.angle_beta   90.00
_cell.angle_gamma   90.00
#
_symmetry.space_group_name_H-M   'P 1'
#
loop_
_entity.id
_entity.type
_entity.pdbx_description
1 polymer ?
#
loop_
_entity_poly.entity_id
_entity_poly.type
_entity_poly.pdbx_seq_one_letter_code
_entity_poly.pdbx_strand_id
1 'polypeptide(L)'
;MQILPGHTVGIDLGTTYSAIAQLDADGNPVSLTNSDGKTITPSVVLLGEDGKVIVGPTFERMSIENPQNIVEAIKRQMGNKDFHIVYQGKKLTPEFISALIIKKLKQDAEKSIGPIANAVVTVPYYFNDVRRKATQDAGKIAGLNVIDIINEPTAATLAYAWQKGQLGRSDNFAGEKTIMVYDLGGGTFDVTIVRYTATNFKVLATDGDVMLGGLDWSRRIVDHIS
;
A
#
# COMPACT_ATOMS: atom_id res chain seq x y z
N MET A 1 -15.48 -6.83 -15.87
CA MET A 1 -14.19 -6.19 -15.55
C MET A 1 -13.30 -6.29 -16.79
N GLN A 2 -12.81 -5.17 -17.34
CA GLN A 2 -11.93 -5.21 -18.51
C GLN A 2 -10.47 -5.08 -18.05
N ILE A 3 -9.69 -6.14 -18.26
CA ILE A 3 -8.24 -6.14 -18.02
C ILE A 3 -7.57 -5.59 -19.29
N LEU A 4 -6.70 -4.60 -19.13
CA LEU A 4 -5.96 -4.00 -20.25
C LEU A 4 -4.75 -4.88 -20.62
N PRO A 5 -4.29 -4.84 -21.88
CA PRO A 5 -3.06 -5.52 -22.29
C PRO A 5 -1.84 -5.04 -21.47
N GLY A 6 -1.09 -5.97 -20.89
CA GLY A 6 0.06 -5.70 -20.03
C GLY A 6 0.02 -6.50 -18.72
N HIS A 7 1.05 -6.34 -17.89
CA HIS A 7 1.13 -7.03 -16.61
C HIS A 7 0.05 -6.53 -15.62
N THR A 8 -0.35 -7.44 -14.73
CA THR A 8 -1.24 -7.15 -13.59
C THR A 8 -0.44 -7.35 -12.31
N VAL A 9 -0.52 -6.38 -11.40
CA VAL A 9 0.22 -6.40 -10.14
C VAL A 9 -0.71 -6.23 -8.93
N GLY A 10 -0.28 -6.72 -7.78
CA GLY A 10 -0.80 -6.32 -6.47
C GLY A 10 0.08 -5.22 -5.89
N ILE A 11 -0.53 -4.16 -5.36
CA ILE A 11 0.17 -3.06 -4.69
C ILE A 11 -0.32 -2.98 -3.25
N ASP A 12 0.62 -3.15 -2.33
CA ASP A 12 0.41 -2.74 -0.95
C ASP A 12 0.82 -1.28 -0.79
N LEU A 13 -0.16 -0.38 -0.70
CA LEU A 13 0.07 1.05 -0.52
C LEU A 13 0.03 1.35 0.98
N GLY A 14 1.14 1.21 1.70
CA GLY A 14 1.16 1.43 3.15
C GLY A 14 1.38 2.89 3.56
N THR A 15 1.24 3.17 4.86
CA THR A 15 1.46 4.52 5.42
C THR A 15 2.94 4.91 5.44
N THR A 16 3.82 3.93 5.66
CA THR A 16 5.28 4.15 5.83
C THR A 16 6.08 3.46 4.73
N TYR A 17 5.68 2.26 4.31
CA TYR A 17 6.30 1.53 3.22
C TYR A 17 5.21 1.01 2.29
N SER A 18 5.55 0.91 1.02
CA SER A 18 4.70 0.29 0.01
C SER A 18 5.46 -0.81 -0.71
N ALA A 19 4.75 -1.81 -1.20
CA ALA A 19 5.28 -2.96 -1.92
C ALA A 19 4.48 -3.25 -3.19
N ILE A 20 5.11 -3.94 -4.13
CA ILE A 20 4.50 -4.35 -5.40
C ILE A 20 4.88 -5.79 -5.71
N ALA A 21 3.91 -6.59 -6.13
CA ALA A 21 4.07 -8.01 -6.42
C ALA A 21 3.29 -8.40 -7.68
N GLN A 22 3.66 -9.51 -8.30
CA GLN A 22 2.91 -10.13 -9.39
C GLN A 22 2.75 -11.63 -9.14
N LEU A 23 1.93 -12.29 -9.96
CA LEU A 23 2.02 -13.74 -10.13
C LEU A 23 3.03 -14.03 -11.26
N ASP A 24 3.92 -14.98 -11.05
CA ASP A 24 4.80 -15.49 -12.10
C ASP A 24 4.05 -16.41 -13.08
N ALA A 25 4.76 -16.96 -14.07
CA ALA A 25 4.17 -17.82 -15.10
C ALA A 25 3.56 -19.12 -14.53
N ASP A 26 4.03 -19.58 -13.37
CA ASP A 26 3.54 -20.76 -12.68
C ASP A 26 2.40 -20.42 -11.69
N GLY A 27 2.04 -19.15 -11.58
CA GLY A 27 1.01 -18.65 -10.68
C GLY A 27 1.48 -18.42 -9.25
N ASN A 28 2.78 -18.41 -8.98
CA ASN A 28 3.31 -18.11 -7.65
C ASN A 28 3.39 -16.59 -7.42
N PRO A 29 3.01 -16.08 -6.25
CA PRO A 29 3.19 -14.69 -5.90
C PRO A 29 4.67 -14.37 -5.68
N VAL A 30 5.17 -13.35 -6.38
CA VAL A 30 6.55 -12.88 -6.32
C VAL A 30 6.57 -11.37 -6.06
N SER A 31 7.31 -10.95 -5.02
CA SER A 31 7.57 -9.53 -4.76
C SER A 31 8.59 -8.98 -5.75
N LEU A 32 8.34 -7.79 -6.27
CA LEU A 32 9.22 -7.12 -7.22
C LEU A 32 10.13 -6.14 -6.47
N THR A 33 11.36 -6.02 -6.95
CA THR A 33 12.35 -5.11 -6.36
C THR A 33 12.23 -3.71 -6.96
N ASN A 34 12.48 -2.70 -6.13
CA ASN A 34 12.62 -1.32 -6.56
C ASN A 34 14.03 -1.06 -7.14
N SER A 35 14.30 0.19 -7.54
CA SER A 35 15.61 0.58 -8.09
C SER A 35 16.80 0.34 -7.16
N ASP A 36 16.55 0.18 -5.85
CA ASP A 36 17.58 0.00 -4.83
C ASP A 36 17.75 -1.48 -4.46
N GLY A 37 17.11 -2.39 -5.19
CA GLY A 37 17.16 -3.82 -4.95
C GLY A 37 16.32 -4.30 -3.75
N LYS A 38 15.44 -3.45 -3.20
CA LYS A 38 14.59 -3.78 -2.05
C LYS A 38 13.17 -4.11 -2.50
N THR A 39 12.47 -4.98 -1.78
CA THR A 39 11.06 -5.34 -2.05
C THR A 39 10.06 -4.35 -1.45
N ILE A 40 10.53 -3.37 -0.69
CA ILE A 40 9.73 -2.30 -0.08
C ILE A 40 10.31 -0.94 -0.44
N THR A 41 9.43 0.03 -0.67
CA THR A 41 9.76 1.42 -0.99
C THR A 41 9.15 2.34 0.08
N PRO A 42 9.93 3.27 0.68
CA PRO A 42 9.36 4.23 1.63
C PRO A 42 8.25 5.04 0.98
N SER A 43 7.12 5.18 1.70
CA SER A 43 5.95 5.97 1.29
C SER A 43 6.15 7.43 1.70
N VAL A 44 7.28 7.97 1.26
CA VAL A 44 7.76 9.32 1.57
C VAL A 44 8.02 10.05 0.26
N VAL A 45 7.58 11.29 0.17
CA VAL A 45 7.80 12.15 -1.00
C VAL A 45 8.55 13.40 -0.57
N LEU A 46 9.74 13.59 -1.13
CA LEU A 46 10.50 14.83 -1.00
C LEU A 46 10.16 15.76 -2.17
N LEU A 47 9.72 16.96 -1.82
CA LEU A 47 9.40 18.05 -2.73
C LEU A 47 10.57 19.06 -2.74
N GLY A 48 11.62 18.74 -3.51
CA GLY A 48 12.86 19.51 -3.51
C GLY A 48 12.69 20.95 -3.99
N GLU A 49 13.47 21.87 -3.43
CA GLU A 49 13.38 23.30 -3.77
C GLU A 49 13.73 23.58 -5.24
N ASP A 50 14.53 22.72 -5.86
CA ASP A 50 14.91 22.76 -7.27
C ASP A 50 13.80 22.31 -8.24
N GLY A 51 12.61 21.98 -7.71
CA GLY A 51 11.49 21.48 -8.49
C GLY A 51 11.46 19.98 -8.66
N LYS A 52 12.49 19.24 -8.22
CA LYS A 52 12.51 17.79 -8.32
C LYS A 52 11.66 17.16 -7.24
N VAL A 53 10.86 16.18 -7.66
CA VAL A 53 10.11 15.33 -6.73
C VAL A 53 10.79 13.98 -6.65
N ILE A 54 11.11 13.55 -5.43
CA ILE A 54 11.77 12.28 -5.15
C ILE A 54 10.84 11.43 -4.28
N VAL A 55 10.56 10.22 -4.72
CA VAL A 55 9.80 9.24 -3.94
C VAL A 55 10.77 8.25 -3.31
N GLY A 56 10.62 7.99 -2.02
CA GLY A 56 11.51 7.14 -1.24
C GLY A 56 12.94 7.68 -1.14
N PRO A 57 13.16 8.97 -0.79
CA PRO A 57 14.51 9.50 -0.61
C PRO A 57 15.28 8.74 0.49
N THR A 58 16.60 8.73 0.41
CA THR A 58 17.43 8.19 1.49
C THR A 58 17.37 9.07 2.73
N PHE A 59 17.70 8.52 3.91
CA PHE A 59 17.72 9.28 5.15
C PHE A 59 18.72 10.43 5.11
N GLU A 60 19.89 10.22 4.51
CA GLU A 60 20.91 11.25 4.34
C GLU A 60 20.37 12.39 3.49
N ARG A 61 19.63 12.08 2.41
CA ARG A 61 19.01 13.10 1.58
C ARG A 61 17.96 13.88 2.35
N MET A 62 17.13 13.22 3.15
CA MET A 62 16.12 13.89 3.98
C MET A 62 16.74 14.79 5.06
N SER A 63 17.84 14.37 5.69
CA SER A 63 18.45 15.08 6.83
C SER A 63 18.99 16.48 6.51
N ILE A 64 19.23 16.79 5.24
CA ILE A 64 19.75 18.08 4.77
C ILE A 64 18.68 18.96 4.12
N GLU A 65 17.45 18.45 3.99
CA GLU A 65 16.33 19.14 3.36
C GLU A 65 15.49 19.85 4.41
N ASN A 66 14.72 20.86 3.99
CA ASN A 66 13.73 21.47 4.86
C ASN A 66 12.64 20.44 5.22
N PRO A 67 12.36 20.17 6.52
CA PRO A 67 11.33 19.21 6.92
C PRO A 67 9.95 19.48 6.31
N GLN A 68 9.62 20.73 5.99
CA GLN A 68 8.34 21.08 5.35
C GLN A 68 8.19 20.52 3.92
N ASN A 69 9.31 20.19 3.27
CA ASN A 69 9.34 19.60 1.94
C ASN A 69 9.24 18.07 1.97
N ILE A 70 9.28 17.46 3.15
CA ILE A 70 9.20 16.01 3.34
C ILE A 70 7.75 15.65 3.67
N VAL A 71 7.13 14.89 2.79
CA VAL A 71 5.75 14.44 2.93
C VAL A 71 5.74 12.98 3.36
N GLU A 72 5.27 12.74 4.58
CA GLU A 72 5.13 11.41 5.18
C GLU A 72 3.67 11.13 5.53
N ALA A 73 3.35 9.85 5.74
CA ALA A 73 2.06 9.38 6.26
C ALA A 73 0.83 9.88 5.48
N ILE A 74 0.98 10.20 4.19
CA ILE A 74 -0.08 10.77 3.36
C ILE A 74 -1.33 9.89 3.31
N LYS A 75 -1.17 8.57 3.49
CA LYS A 75 -2.26 7.59 3.55
C LYS A 75 -3.31 7.94 4.62
N ARG A 76 -2.89 8.57 5.75
CA ARG A 76 -3.82 9.04 6.81
C ARG A 76 -4.79 10.11 6.28
N GLN A 77 -4.40 10.86 5.24
CA GLN A 77 -5.17 11.95 4.64
C GLN A 77 -6.01 11.53 3.43
N MET A 78 -5.99 10.27 3.00
CA MET A 78 -6.77 9.81 1.84
C MET A 78 -8.26 10.17 1.99
N GLY A 79 -8.84 10.74 0.93
CA GLY A 79 -10.24 11.17 0.90
C GLY A 79 -10.56 12.44 1.71
N ASN A 80 -9.57 13.06 2.36
CA ASN A 80 -9.75 14.34 3.05
C ASN A 80 -9.73 15.50 2.05
N LYS A 81 -10.90 16.11 1.82
CA LYS A 81 -11.07 17.21 0.85
C LYS A 81 -10.44 18.53 1.30
N ASP A 82 -10.23 18.70 2.60
CA ASP A 82 -9.70 19.94 3.16
C ASP A 82 -8.16 19.92 3.25
N PHE A 83 -7.56 18.72 3.16
CA PHE A 83 -6.11 18.56 3.20
C PHE A 83 -5.49 18.73 1.82
N HIS A 84 -4.44 19.54 1.75
CA HIS A 84 -3.58 19.66 0.58
C HIS A 84 -2.21 20.19 0.99
N ILE A 85 -1.21 19.90 0.17
CA ILE A 85 0.14 20.46 0.30
C ILE A 85 0.32 21.49 -0.81
N VAL A 86 0.83 22.67 -0.46
CA VAL A 86 1.14 23.69 -1.47
C VAL A 86 2.61 23.57 -1.85
N TYR A 87 2.87 23.31 -3.11
CA TYR A 87 4.23 23.20 -3.66
C TYR A 87 4.32 23.93 -4.99
N GLN A 88 5.25 24.87 -5.09
CA GLN A 88 5.41 25.75 -6.27
C GLN A 88 4.10 26.40 -6.73
N GLY A 89 3.30 26.88 -5.77
CA GLY A 89 2.00 27.52 -6.04
C GLY A 89 0.89 26.57 -6.47
N LYS A 90 1.13 25.25 -6.50
CA LYS A 90 0.13 24.23 -6.85
C LYS A 90 -0.33 23.48 -5.61
N LYS A 91 -1.62 23.16 -5.55
CA LYS A 91 -2.20 22.31 -4.51
C LYS A 91 -2.05 20.84 -4.91
N LEU A 92 -1.36 20.07 -4.09
CA LEU A 92 -1.19 18.64 -4.23
C LEU A 92 -2.12 17.93 -3.24
N THR A 93 -3.02 17.11 -3.76
CA THR A 93 -3.98 16.36 -2.93
C THR A 93 -3.36 15.04 -2.42
N PRO A 94 -3.94 14.41 -1.39
CA PRO A 94 -3.51 13.09 -0.92
C PRO A 94 -3.46 12.03 -2.02
N GLU A 95 -4.44 12.04 -2.93
CA GLU A 95 -4.52 11.13 -4.07
C GLU A 95 -3.36 11.37 -5.04
N PHE A 96 -3.03 12.63 -5.31
CA PHE A 96 -1.92 12.97 -6.19
C PHE A 96 -0.58 12.55 -5.60
N ILE A 97 -0.32 12.84 -4.32
CA ILE A 97 0.92 12.42 -3.65
C ILE A 97 1.02 10.89 -3.60
N SER A 98 -0.07 10.19 -3.27
CA SER A 98 -0.11 8.73 -3.29
C SER A 98 0.10 8.17 -4.70
N ALA A 99 -0.39 8.85 -5.74
CA ALA A 99 -0.14 8.48 -7.12
C ALA A 99 1.35 8.58 -7.49
N LEU A 100 2.11 9.52 -6.92
CA LEU A 100 3.57 9.59 -7.11
C LEU A 100 4.24 8.34 -6.55
N ILE A 101 3.81 7.87 -5.37
CA ILE A 101 4.31 6.64 -4.75
C ILE A 101 4.00 5.43 -5.63
N ILE A 102 2.74 5.26 -6.04
CA ILE A 102 2.32 4.17 -6.93
C ILE A 102 3.06 4.22 -8.26
N LYS A 103 3.26 5.40 -8.83
CA LYS A 103 3.99 5.59 -10.10
C LYS A 103 5.45 5.17 -9.97
N LYS A 104 6.11 5.48 -8.85
CA LYS A 104 7.49 5.02 -8.58
C LYS A 104 7.56 3.50 -8.49
N LEU A 105 6.65 2.86 -7.75
CA LEU A 105 6.56 1.39 -7.67
C LEU A 105 6.40 0.76 -9.06
N LYS A 106 5.45 1.28 -9.84
CA LYS A 106 5.19 0.86 -11.21
C LYS A 106 6.45 1.00 -12.07
N GLN A 107 7.05 2.18 -12.12
CA GLN A 107 8.22 2.47 -12.97
C GLN A 107 9.43 1.60 -12.64
N ASP A 108 9.65 1.30 -11.36
CA ASP A 108 10.74 0.40 -10.98
C ASP A 108 10.45 -1.05 -11.34
N ALA A 109 9.23 -1.52 -11.07
CA ALA A 109 8.82 -2.87 -11.43
C ALA A 109 8.87 -3.09 -12.96
N GLU A 110 8.43 -2.12 -13.76
CA GLU A 110 8.43 -2.18 -15.23
C GLU A 110 9.82 -2.43 -15.84
N LYS A 111 10.90 -2.06 -15.13
CA LYS A 111 12.27 -2.35 -15.56
C LYS A 111 12.59 -3.85 -15.56
N SER A 112 11.91 -4.62 -14.72
CA SER A 112 12.15 -6.05 -14.52
C SER A 112 11.14 -6.94 -15.25
N ILE A 113 9.87 -6.52 -15.32
CA ILE A 113 8.78 -7.36 -15.85
C ILE A 113 8.15 -6.79 -17.12
N GLY A 114 8.58 -5.61 -17.59
CA GLY A 114 7.95 -4.94 -18.72
C GLY A 114 6.66 -4.18 -18.34
N PRO A 115 5.89 -3.70 -19.33
CA PRO A 115 4.80 -2.74 -19.10
C PRO A 115 3.69 -3.26 -18.16
N ILE A 116 3.35 -2.45 -17.15
CA ILE A 116 2.29 -2.74 -16.20
C ILE A 116 1.06 -1.90 -16.53
N ALA A 117 -0.08 -2.57 -16.75
CA ALA A 117 -1.31 -1.91 -17.12
C ALA A 117 -2.36 -1.94 -16.00
N ASN A 118 -2.40 -3.01 -15.20
CA ASN A 118 -3.48 -3.26 -14.26
C ASN A 118 -2.96 -3.42 -12.83
N ALA A 119 -3.76 -3.04 -11.85
CA ALA A 119 -3.42 -3.24 -10.45
C ALA A 119 -4.64 -3.57 -9.56
N VAL A 120 -4.41 -4.43 -8.58
CA VAL A 120 -5.23 -4.49 -7.36
C VAL A 120 -4.47 -3.72 -6.27
N VAL A 121 -5.14 -2.83 -5.56
CA VAL A 121 -4.50 -2.00 -4.52
C VAL A 121 -5.12 -2.29 -3.16
N THR A 122 -4.28 -2.44 -2.13
CA THR A 122 -4.75 -2.67 -0.75
C THR A 122 -5.27 -1.40 -0.09
N VAL A 123 -6.20 -1.57 0.86
CA VAL A 123 -6.66 -0.53 1.79
C VAL A 123 -6.94 -1.14 3.17
N PRO A 124 -6.89 -0.34 4.25
CA PRO A 124 -7.35 -0.78 5.56
C PRO A 124 -8.82 -1.18 5.52
N TYR A 125 -9.23 -2.13 6.36
CA TYR A 125 -10.62 -2.59 6.36
C TYR A 125 -11.61 -1.44 6.65
N TYR A 126 -11.26 -0.55 7.58
CA TYR A 126 -12.05 0.62 7.98
C TYR A 126 -12.12 1.76 6.97
N PHE A 127 -11.43 1.65 5.82
CA PHE A 127 -11.60 2.67 4.78
C PHE A 127 -13.03 2.64 4.25
N ASN A 128 -13.73 3.76 4.47
CA ASN A 128 -15.05 4.01 3.89
C ASN A 128 -14.96 4.21 2.37
N ASP A 129 -16.11 4.31 1.72
CA ASP A 129 -16.20 4.44 0.26
C ASP A 129 -15.43 5.63 -0.30
N VAL A 130 -15.38 6.75 0.43
CA VAL A 130 -14.64 7.96 0.02
C VAL A 130 -13.14 7.67 -0.02
N ARG A 131 -12.59 7.05 1.03
CA ARG A 131 -11.16 6.72 1.09
C ARG A 131 -10.78 5.64 0.09
N ARG A 132 -11.63 4.62 -0.10
CA ARG A 132 -11.45 3.58 -1.14
C ARG A 132 -11.41 4.19 -2.54
N LYS A 133 -12.33 5.12 -2.80
CA LYS A 133 -12.41 5.83 -4.07
C LYS A 133 -11.16 6.68 -4.31
N ALA A 134 -10.70 7.40 -3.29
CA ALA A 134 -9.47 8.17 -3.33
C ALA A 134 -8.25 7.28 -3.65
N THR A 135 -8.12 6.10 -3.05
CA THR A 135 -7.05 5.14 -3.39
C THR A 135 -7.15 4.64 -4.83
N GLN A 136 -8.37 4.33 -5.30
CA GLN A 136 -8.59 3.95 -6.70
C GLN A 136 -8.17 5.09 -7.66
N ASP A 137 -8.50 6.33 -7.32
CA ASP A 137 -8.17 7.49 -8.14
C ASP A 137 -6.66 7.78 -8.13
N ALA A 138 -5.97 7.58 -7.00
CA ALA A 138 -4.51 7.63 -6.96
C ALA A 138 -3.86 6.62 -7.93
N GLY A 139 -4.36 5.37 -7.97
CA GLY A 139 -3.88 4.38 -8.94
C GLY A 139 -4.14 4.80 -10.40
N LYS A 140 -5.30 5.40 -10.69
CA LYS A 140 -5.62 5.92 -12.03
C LYS A 140 -4.71 7.09 -12.43
N ILE A 141 -4.45 8.02 -11.51
CA ILE A 141 -3.52 9.14 -11.72
C ILE A 141 -2.10 8.62 -11.99
N ALA A 142 -1.70 7.50 -11.36
CA ALA A 142 -0.43 6.82 -11.63
C ALA A 142 -0.39 6.07 -12.98
N GLY A 143 -1.49 6.07 -13.75
CA GLY A 143 -1.59 5.42 -15.05
C GLY A 143 -1.81 3.90 -14.96
N LEU A 144 -2.55 3.45 -13.95
CA LEU A 144 -2.97 2.05 -13.80
C LEU A 144 -4.48 1.93 -13.99
N ASN A 145 -4.89 0.85 -14.65
CA ASN A 145 -6.25 0.34 -14.56
C ASN A 145 -6.42 -0.37 -13.21
N VAL A 146 -6.98 0.34 -12.22
CA VAL A 146 -7.26 -0.25 -10.91
C VAL A 146 -8.47 -1.17 -11.03
N ILE A 147 -8.20 -2.46 -11.15
CA ILE A 147 -9.21 -3.49 -11.39
C ILE A 147 -10.00 -3.84 -10.13
N ASP A 148 -9.37 -3.74 -8.96
CA ASP A 148 -10.03 -3.97 -7.68
C ASP A 148 -9.32 -3.26 -6.53
N ILE A 149 -10.03 -3.07 -5.42
CA ILE A 149 -9.49 -2.60 -4.14
C ILE A 149 -9.75 -3.68 -3.10
N ILE A 150 -8.68 -4.25 -2.54
CA ILE A 150 -8.75 -5.34 -1.59
C ILE A 150 -8.45 -4.86 -0.17
N ASN A 151 -9.10 -5.45 0.82
CA ASN A 151 -8.76 -5.17 2.23
C ASN A 151 -7.43 -5.81 2.59
N GLU A 152 -6.57 -5.07 3.29
CA GLU A 152 -5.29 -5.55 3.85
C GLU A 152 -5.42 -6.88 4.59
N PRO A 153 -6.35 -7.06 5.57
CA PRO A 153 -6.47 -8.35 6.25
C PRO A 153 -6.91 -9.49 5.34
N THR A 154 -7.67 -9.20 4.28
CA THR A 154 -8.05 -10.20 3.28
C THR A 154 -6.83 -10.59 2.42
N ALA A 155 -6.04 -9.62 1.97
CA ALA A 155 -4.81 -9.87 1.23
C ALA A 155 -3.80 -10.69 2.06
N ALA A 156 -3.62 -10.34 3.34
CA ALA A 156 -2.78 -11.08 4.28
C ALA A 156 -3.27 -12.53 4.47
N THR A 157 -4.59 -12.72 4.60
CA THR A 157 -5.18 -14.06 4.72
C THR A 157 -4.99 -14.89 3.45
N LEU A 158 -5.13 -14.29 2.27
CA LEU A 158 -4.87 -14.96 0.98
C LEU A 158 -3.41 -15.42 0.87
N ALA A 159 -2.46 -14.55 1.22
CA ALA A 159 -1.04 -14.90 1.23
C ALA A 159 -0.74 -16.04 2.21
N TYR A 160 -1.30 -15.99 3.42
CA TYR A 160 -1.16 -17.05 4.41
C TYR A 160 -1.74 -18.39 3.92
N ALA A 161 -2.96 -18.37 3.39
CA ALA A 161 -3.63 -19.58 2.88
C ALA A 161 -2.87 -20.18 1.69
N TRP A 162 -2.34 -19.35 0.79
CA TRP A 162 -1.46 -19.79 -0.30
C TRP A 162 -0.20 -20.49 0.23
N GLN A 163 0.53 -19.85 1.15
CA GLN A 163 1.76 -20.40 1.73
C GLN A 163 1.53 -21.75 2.41
N LYS A 164 0.35 -21.97 2.98
CA LYS A 164 -0.03 -23.23 3.62
C LYS A 164 -0.56 -24.29 2.64
N GLY A 165 -0.59 -24.02 1.35
CA GLY A 165 -1.16 -24.92 0.33
C GLY A 165 -2.66 -25.12 0.49
N GLN A 166 -3.35 -24.14 1.08
CA GLN A 166 -4.78 -24.21 1.44
C GLN A 166 -5.67 -23.38 0.51
N LEU A 167 -5.10 -22.72 -0.50
CA LEU A 167 -5.85 -21.93 -1.48
C LEU A 167 -6.11 -22.76 -2.75
N GLY A 168 -7.33 -22.68 -3.31
CA GLY A 168 -7.68 -23.19 -4.65
C GLY A 168 -7.81 -24.71 -4.81
N ARG A 169 -7.34 -25.53 -3.86
CA ARG A 169 -7.46 -27.01 -3.90
C ARG A 169 -8.53 -27.50 -2.91
N SER A 170 -9.70 -27.85 -3.43
CA SER A 170 -10.84 -28.37 -2.65
C SER A 170 -10.71 -29.84 -2.25
N ASP A 171 -9.77 -30.56 -2.84
CA ASP A 171 -9.46 -31.98 -2.66
C ASP A 171 -8.56 -32.28 -1.44
N ASN A 172 -7.79 -31.30 -0.95
CA ASN A 172 -6.91 -31.41 0.23
C ASN A 172 -7.51 -30.76 1.50
N PHE A 173 -8.83 -30.71 1.60
CA PHE A 173 -9.51 -29.80 2.52
C PHE A 173 -9.39 -30.20 4.00
N ALA A 174 -8.68 -29.39 4.77
CA ALA A 174 -8.56 -29.50 6.23
C ALA A 174 -9.75 -28.90 7.02
N GLY A 175 -10.89 -28.69 6.36
CA GLY A 175 -12.05 -28.00 6.93
C GLY A 175 -11.96 -26.47 6.89
N GLU A 176 -13.03 -25.81 7.36
CA GLU A 176 -13.06 -24.37 7.59
C GLU A 176 -12.07 -23.98 8.69
N LYS A 177 -11.34 -22.87 8.49
CA LYS A 177 -10.40 -22.34 9.48
C LYS A 177 -10.81 -20.94 9.89
N THR A 178 -10.50 -20.60 11.13
CA THR A 178 -10.64 -19.24 11.64
C THR A 178 -9.26 -18.77 12.10
N ILE A 179 -8.85 -17.59 11.64
CA ILE A 179 -7.61 -16.94 12.01
C ILE A 179 -7.88 -15.53 12.49
N MET A 180 -6.92 -14.99 13.23
CA MET A 180 -6.85 -13.57 13.56
C MET A 180 -5.68 -12.97 12.78
N VAL A 181 -5.98 -11.96 11.96
CA VAL A 181 -4.98 -11.09 11.37
C VAL A 181 -4.77 -9.94 12.36
N TYR A 182 -3.56 -9.82 12.88
CA TYR A 182 -3.12 -8.70 13.69
C TYR A 182 -2.15 -7.88 12.84
N ASP A 183 -2.57 -6.70 12.42
CA ASP A 183 -1.81 -5.80 11.56
C ASP A 183 -1.52 -4.51 12.31
N LEU A 184 -0.24 -4.26 12.61
CA LEU A 184 0.23 -3.07 13.29
C LEU A 184 1.27 -2.39 12.42
N GLY A 185 0.80 -1.45 11.59
CA GLY A 185 1.62 -0.73 10.65
C GLY A 185 2.28 0.51 11.25
N GLY A 186 2.88 1.31 10.38
CA GLY A 186 3.48 2.57 10.79
C GLY A 186 2.46 3.65 11.15
N GLY A 187 1.20 3.53 10.71
CA GLY A 187 0.19 4.55 10.95
C GLY A 187 -1.22 4.08 11.26
N THR A 188 -1.50 2.78 11.19
CA THR A 188 -2.80 2.18 11.49
C THR A 188 -2.59 0.86 12.23
N PHE A 189 -3.57 0.52 13.04
CA PHE A 189 -3.68 -0.77 13.72
C PHE A 189 -5.02 -1.40 13.38
N ASP A 190 -5.01 -2.64 12.92
CA ASP A 190 -6.20 -3.40 12.54
C ASP A 190 -6.10 -4.83 13.09
N VAL A 191 -7.17 -5.31 13.72
CA VAL A 191 -7.36 -6.72 14.10
C VAL A 191 -8.58 -7.24 13.39
N THR A 192 -8.43 -8.35 12.67
CA THR A 192 -9.53 -8.94 11.90
C THR A 192 -9.61 -10.43 12.13
N ILE A 193 -10.77 -10.92 12.54
CA ILE A 193 -11.07 -12.35 12.58
C ILE A 193 -11.59 -12.77 11.22
N VAL A 194 -10.83 -13.62 10.54
CA VAL A 194 -11.18 -14.12 9.20
C VAL A 194 -11.43 -15.60 9.28
N ARG A 195 -12.60 -16.00 8.80
CA ARG A 195 -12.94 -17.40 8.54
C ARG A 195 -12.70 -17.67 7.07
N TYR A 196 -11.93 -18.69 6.77
CA TYR A 196 -11.63 -19.03 5.38
C TYR A 196 -11.69 -20.53 5.11
N THR A 197 -11.88 -20.79 3.82
CA THR A 197 -11.87 -22.09 3.15
C THR A 197 -10.93 -21.97 1.95
N ALA A 198 -10.75 -23.05 1.19
CA ALA A 198 -9.93 -22.99 -0.03
C ALA A 198 -10.39 -21.99 -1.09
N THR A 199 -11.67 -21.61 -1.09
CA THR A 199 -12.27 -20.77 -2.13
C THR A 199 -13.04 -19.55 -1.61
N ASN A 200 -13.32 -19.49 -0.30
CA ASN A 200 -14.13 -18.42 0.29
C ASN A 200 -13.48 -17.86 1.56
N PHE A 201 -13.52 -16.53 1.68
CA PHE A 201 -12.97 -15.74 2.77
C PHE A 201 -14.06 -14.85 3.33
N LYS A 202 -14.35 -14.99 4.62
CA LYS A 202 -15.37 -14.21 5.32
C LYS A 202 -14.76 -13.54 6.53
N VAL A 203 -14.78 -12.21 6.53
CA VAL A 203 -14.50 -11.43 7.73
C VAL A 203 -15.66 -11.61 8.70
N LEU A 204 -15.36 -12.06 9.92
CA LEU A 204 -16.35 -12.27 10.98
C LEU A 204 -16.47 -11.05 11.89
N ALA A 205 -15.32 -10.46 12.22
CA ALA A 205 -15.22 -9.29 13.06
C ALA A 205 -13.94 -8.54 12.69
N THR A 206 -13.96 -7.24 12.90
CA THR A 206 -12.79 -6.37 12.78
C THR A 206 -12.87 -5.35 13.91
N ASP A 207 -11.73 -4.90 14.41
CA ASP A 207 -11.55 -3.76 15.32
C ASP A 207 -10.19 -3.11 15.04
N GLY A 208 -9.94 -1.90 15.53
CA GLY A 208 -8.67 -1.22 15.26
C GLY A 208 -8.64 0.26 15.62
N ASP A 209 -7.52 0.90 15.29
CA ASP A 209 -7.29 2.33 15.45
C ASP A 209 -6.54 2.89 14.22
N VAL A 210 -7.23 3.75 13.47
CA VAL A 210 -6.70 4.39 12.24
C VAL A 210 -5.65 5.47 12.52
N MET A 211 -5.39 5.79 13.79
CA MET A 211 -4.42 6.78 14.26
C MET A 211 -3.40 6.20 15.24
N LEU A 212 -3.22 4.88 15.25
CA LEU A 212 -2.20 4.18 16.05
C LEU A 212 -1.21 3.45 15.15
N GLY A 213 0.09 3.63 15.35
CA GLY A 213 1.14 2.85 14.70
C GLY A 213 2.55 3.24 15.12
N GLY A 214 3.54 2.74 14.39
CA GLY A 214 4.96 3.01 14.67
C GLY A 214 5.34 4.49 14.74
N LEU A 215 4.68 5.37 13.95
CA LEU A 215 4.91 6.82 13.99
C LEU A 215 4.58 7.42 15.36
N ASP A 216 3.54 6.92 16.02
CA ASP A 216 3.11 7.42 17.32
C ASP A 216 4.12 7.01 18.41
N TRP A 217 4.75 5.85 18.28
CA TRP A 217 5.85 5.42 19.15
C TRP A 217 7.11 6.24 18.91
N SER A 218 7.50 6.46 17.64
CA SER A 218 8.62 7.33 17.30
C SER A 218 8.44 8.72 17.90
N ARG A 219 7.23 9.28 17.81
CA ARG A 219 6.89 10.56 18.43
C ARG A 219 7.06 10.53 19.95
N ARG A 220 6.57 9.49 20.64
CA ARG A 220 6.75 9.36 22.10
C ARG A 220 8.22 9.29 22.51
N ILE A 221 9.07 8.63 21.72
CA ILE A 221 10.51 8.59 21.98
C ILE A 221 11.12 9.98 21.78
N VAL A 222 10.79 10.67 20.69
CA VAL A 222 11.24 12.04 20.42
C VAL A 222 10.83 12.99 21.56
N ASP A 223 9.56 12.95 21.97
CA ASP A 223 9.02 13.77 23.06
C ASP A 223 9.72 13.49 24.41
N HIS A 224 10.29 12.30 24.60
CA HIS A 224 11.00 11.92 25.83
C HIS A 224 12.47 12.39 25.85
N ILE A 225 13.11 12.48 24.69
CA ILE A 225 14.53 12.86 24.56
C ILE A 225 14.74 14.34 24.20
N SER A 226 13.67 15.05 23.84
CA SER A 226 13.66 16.49 23.55
C SER A 226 13.46 17.31 24.83
#